data_AF-A0A2T2TBK5-F1
#
_entry.id   AF-A0A2T2TBK5-F1
#
_cell.length_a   1.000
_cell.length_b   1.000
_cell.length_c   1.000
_cell.angle_alpha   90.00
_cell.angle_beta   90.00
_cell.angle_gamma   90.00
#
_symmetry.space_group_name_H-M   'P 1'
#
loop_
_entity.id
_entity.type
_entity.pdbx_description
1 polymer ?
#
loop_
_entity_poly.entity_id
_entity_poly.type
_entity_poly.pdbx_seq_one_letter_code
_entity_poly.pdbx_strand_id
1 'polypeptide(L)'
;EEIDLCWRLWRHGYRVRVQPNSTAYHIGGASLPQRSPQKTYYNFRNGLLLLYKNLPPSAWRRTMLMRVPCDAAAFVRLLSNGRWAEAKAVIRAYRDALKMRGHYRQRRPAEDDLTVLPPYRGLLPLDYFLRGRRTFLRE
;
A
#
# COMPACT_ATOMS: atom_id res chain seq x y z
N GLU A 1 2.67 3.76 7.59
CA GLU A 1 3.52 4.82 8.16
C GLU A 1 4.98 4.54 7.86
N GLU A 2 5.51 3.38 8.27
CA GLU A 2 6.86 2.94 7.91
C GLU A 2 7.15 2.96 6.40
N ILE A 3 6.30 2.32 5.59
CA ILE A 3 6.46 2.32 4.12
C ILE A 3 6.44 3.74 3.55
N ASP A 4 5.63 4.63 4.12
CA ASP A 4 5.52 6.04 3.70
C ASP A 4 6.81 6.81 4.02
N LEU A 5 7.41 6.54 5.19
CA LEU A 5 8.70 7.10 5.59
C LEU A 5 9.82 6.62 4.65
N CYS A 6 9.91 5.31 4.42
CA CYS A 6 10.93 4.74 3.51
C CYS A 6 10.84 5.35 2.12
N TRP A 7 9.63 5.53 1.60
CA TRP A 7 9.44 6.12 0.28
C TRP A 7 9.84 7.60 0.24
N ARG A 8 9.48 8.38 1.27
CA ARG A 8 9.94 9.77 1.40
C ARG A 8 11.46 9.86 1.47
N LEU A 9 12.11 8.98 2.24
CA LEU A 9 13.58 8.91 2.31
C LEU A 9 14.18 8.65 0.93
N TRP A 10 13.65 7.68 0.17
CA TRP A 10 14.11 7.43 -1.20
C TRP A 10 13.92 8.63 -2.14
N ARG A 11 12.80 9.36 -2.00
CA ARG A 11 12.55 10.60 -2.76
C ARG A 11 13.56 11.71 -2.46
N HIS A 12 14.12 11.72 -1.26
CA HIS A 12 15.19 12.66 -0.87
C HIS A 12 16.59 12.12 -1.16
N GLY A 13 16.73 11.02 -1.91
CA GLY A 13 18.03 10.44 -2.28
C GLY A 13 18.69 9.57 -1.21
N TYR A 14 18.02 9.34 -0.08
CA TYR A 14 18.53 8.45 0.96
C TYR A 14 18.38 6.99 0.59
N ARG A 15 19.20 6.14 1.22
CA ARG A 15 19.14 4.68 1.07
C ARG A 15 18.52 4.07 2.33
N VAL A 16 17.53 3.21 2.16
CA VAL A 16 16.96 2.38 3.25
C VAL A 16 17.57 1.00 3.14
N ARG A 17 18.21 0.52 4.20
CA ARG A 17 18.95 -0.75 4.25
C ARG A 17 18.57 -1.52 5.52
N VAL A 18 18.74 -2.84 5.47
CA VAL A 18 18.66 -3.72 6.63
C VAL A 18 20.09 -4.07 7.07
N GLN A 19 20.32 -4.20 8.37
CA GLN A 19 21.58 -4.71 8.93
C GLN A 19 21.33 -6.09 9.54
N PRO A 20 21.60 -7.19 8.80
CA PRO A 20 21.27 -8.54 9.25
C PRO A 20 21.93 -8.95 10.56
N ASN A 21 23.12 -8.40 10.84
CA ASN A 21 23.87 -8.67 12.06
C ASN A 21 23.27 -8.02 13.33
N SER A 22 22.30 -7.11 13.16
CA SER A 22 21.63 -6.43 14.27
C SER A 22 20.20 -6.95 14.40
N THR A 23 19.98 -7.90 15.30
CA THR A 23 18.67 -8.54 15.49
C THR A 23 17.94 -7.95 16.69
N ALA A 24 16.67 -7.59 16.51
CA ALA A 24 15.77 -7.15 17.57
C ALA A 24 14.47 -7.97 17.54
N TYR A 25 14.10 -8.53 18.70
CA TYR A 25 12.88 -9.32 18.84
C TYR A 25 11.68 -8.41 19.09
N HIS A 26 10.59 -8.66 18.38
CA HIS A 26 9.34 -7.93 18.57
C HIS A 26 8.14 -8.83 18.30
N ILE A 27 7.00 -8.50 18.89
CA ILE A 27 5.75 -9.21 18.67
C ILE A 27 5.05 -8.62 17.45
N GLY A 28 5.04 -9.37 16.35
CA GLY A 28 4.38 -8.96 15.12
C GLY A 28 2.85 -8.86 15.28
N GLY A 29 2.26 -7.73 14.91
CA GLY A 29 0.80 -7.57 14.85
C GLY A 29 0.08 -7.44 16.19
N ALA A 30 0.79 -7.08 17.27
CA ALA A 30 0.22 -6.90 18.60
C ALA A 30 -0.91 -5.85 18.67
N SER A 31 -0.85 -4.80 17.84
CA SER A 31 -1.78 -3.66 17.94
C SER A 31 -3.18 -3.91 17.37
N LEU A 32 -3.31 -4.75 16.33
CA LEU A 32 -4.60 -5.02 15.68
C LEU A 32 -4.70 -6.48 15.20
N PRO A 33 -5.77 -7.21 15.57
CA PRO A 33 -6.01 -8.58 15.15
C PRO A 33 -5.94 -8.74 13.63
N GLN A 34 -5.40 -9.86 13.16
CA GLN A 34 -5.30 -10.24 11.73
C GLN A 34 -6.64 -10.08 10.98
N ARG A 35 -7.76 -10.42 11.64
CA ARG A 35 -9.11 -10.32 11.08
C ARG A 35 -9.90 -9.25 11.81
N SER A 36 -9.73 -7.99 11.43
CA SER A 36 -10.55 -6.89 11.96
C SER A 36 -10.97 -5.89 10.87
N PRO A 37 -12.23 -5.44 10.85
CA PRO A 37 -12.70 -4.37 9.97
C PRO A 37 -11.88 -3.09 10.09
N GLN A 38 -11.39 -2.79 11.28
CA GLN A 38 -10.55 -1.62 11.52
C GLN A 38 -9.19 -1.74 10.83
N LYS A 39 -8.53 -2.89 10.92
CA LYS A 39 -7.27 -3.14 10.20
C LYS A 39 -7.47 -3.11 8.69
N THR A 40 -8.54 -3.72 8.18
CA THR A 40 -8.89 -3.66 6.76
C THR A 40 -9.10 -2.20 6.32
N TYR A 41 -9.86 -1.41 7.07
CA TYR A 41 -10.04 0.02 6.79
C TYR A 41 -8.70 0.78 6.71
N TYR A 42 -7.84 0.65 7.72
CA TYR A 42 -6.56 1.37 7.74
C TYR A 42 -5.62 0.90 6.63
N ASN A 43 -5.58 -0.39 6.31
CA ASN A 43 -4.73 -0.92 5.25
C ASN A 43 -5.11 -0.33 3.87
N PHE A 44 -6.40 -0.36 3.51
CA PHE A 44 -6.85 0.20 2.24
C PHE A 44 -6.69 1.73 2.20
N ARG A 45 -7.13 2.44 3.25
CA ARG A 45 -7.08 3.91 3.28
C ARG A 45 -5.64 4.41 3.23
N ASN A 46 -4.77 3.86 4.07
CA ASN A 46 -3.38 4.29 4.16
C ASN A 46 -2.61 3.89 2.89
N GLY A 47 -2.93 2.73 2.28
CA GLY A 47 -2.35 2.33 0.99
C GLY A 47 -2.70 3.29 -0.16
N LEU A 48 -3.97 3.70 -0.26
CA LEU A 48 -4.41 4.69 -1.26
C LEU A 48 -3.72 6.05 -1.07
N LEU A 49 -3.65 6.52 0.19
CA LEU A 49 -3.00 7.80 0.51
C LEU A 49 -1.48 7.74 0.33
N LEU A 50 -0.84 6.61 0.63
CA LEU A 50 0.59 6.38 0.40
C LEU A 50 0.94 6.59 -1.07
N LEU A 51 0.18 5.96 -1.99
CA LEU A 51 0.38 6.14 -3.42
C LEU A 51 0.16 7.59 -3.86
N TYR A 52 -0.89 8.23 -3.34
CA TYR A 52 -1.19 9.63 -3.69
C TYR A 52 -0.08 10.60 -3.27
N LYS A 53 0.51 10.40 -2.09
CA LYS A 53 1.56 11.28 -1.54
C LYS A 53 2.91 11.13 -2.23
N ASN A 54 3.22 9.93 -2.75
CA ASN A 54 4.57 9.59 -3.19
C ASN A 54 4.74 9.47 -4.71
N LEU A 55 3.64 9.43 -5.47
CA LEU A 55 3.70 9.31 -6.93
C LEU A 55 3.30 10.62 -7.64
N PRO A 56 4.04 11.02 -8.70
CA PRO A 56 3.58 12.02 -9.65
C PRO A 56 2.17 11.69 -10.20
N PRO A 57 1.39 12.69 -10.64
CA PRO A 57 0.02 12.46 -11.12
C PRO A 57 -0.12 11.40 -12.22
N SER A 58 0.71 11.36 -13.26
CA SER A 58 0.68 10.27 -14.27
C SER A 58 0.97 8.89 -13.66
N ALA A 59 2.05 8.76 -12.90
CA ALA A 59 2.46 7.49 -12.29
C ALA A 59 1.38 6.94 -11.35
N TRP A 60 0.74 7.81 -10.57
CA TRP A 60 -0.40 7.45 -9.74
C TRP A 60 -1.60 7.00 -10.56
N ARG A 61 -1.99 7.71 -11.63
CA ARG A 61 -3.11 7.30 -12.50
C ARG A 61 -2.88 5.89 -13.05
N ARG A 62 -1.67 5.63 -13.57
CA ARG A 62 -1.28 4.30 -14.09
C ARG A 62 -1.31 3.23 -13.00
N THR A 63 -0.81 3.54 -11.80
CA THR A 63 -0.82 2.60 -10.68
C THR A 63 -2.24 2.29 -10.20
N MET A 64 -3.11 3.29 -10.18
CA MET A 64 -4.52 3.13 -9.78
C MET A 64 -5.30 2.28 -10.80
N LEU A 65 -4.96 2.34 -12.09
CA LEU A 65 -5.57 1.50 -13.12
C LEU A 65 -5.37 0.00 -12.84
N MET A 66 -4.19 -0.37 -12.31
CA MET A 66 -3.92 -1.75 -11.92
C MET A 66 -4.41 -2.08 -10.50
N ARG A 67 -4.35 -1.11 -9.59
CA ARG A 67 -4.69 -1.31 -8.18
C ARG A 67 -6.20 -1.50 -7.95
N VAL A 68 -7.04 -0.71 -8.60
CA VAL A 68 -8.50 -0.72 -8.38
C VAL A 68 -9.12 -2.08 -8.72
N PRO A 69 -8.80 -2.74 -9.85
CA PRO A 69 -9.27 -4.10 -10.13
C PRO A 69 -8.84 -5.12 -9.07
N CYS A 70 -7.59 -5.06 -8.59
CA CYS A 70 -7.13 -5.95 -7.52
C CYS A 70 -7.90 -5.73 -6.21
N ASP A 71 -8.17 -4.48 -5.86
CA ASP A 71 -8.94 -4.13 -4.67
C ASP A 71 -10.42 -4.52 -4.81
N ALA A 72 -10.99 -4.42 -6.01
CA ALA A 72 -12.33 -4.91 -6.32
C ALA A 72 -12.41 -6.44 -6.19
N ALA A 73 -11.43 -7.18 -6.71
CA ALA A 73 -11.34 -8.63 -6.54
C ALA A 73 -11.23 -9.02 -5.05
N ALA A 74 -10.42 -8.29 -4.27
CA ALA A 74 -10.32 -8.48 -2.83
C ALA A 74 -11.65 -8.20 -2.11
N PHE A 75 -12.39 -7.17 -2.53
CA PHE A 75 -13.71 -6.83 -2.01
C PHE A 75 -14.75 -7.92 -2.31
N VAL A 76 -14.84 -8.40 -3.56
CA VAL A 76 -15.72 -9.52 -3.94
C VAL A 76 -15.39 -10.79 -3.13
N ARG A 77 -14.10 -11.05 -2.90
CA ARG A 77 -13.66 -12.15 -2.04
C ARG A 77 -14.12 -11.97 -0.58
N LEU A 78 -14.13 -10.76 -0.05
CA LEU A 78 -14.65 -10.50 1.30
C LEU A 78 -16.16 -10.78 1.38
N LEU A 79 -16.92 -10.35 0.37
CA LEU A 79 -18.36 -10.58 0.31
C LEU A 79 -18.70 -12.08 0.22
N SER A 80 -18.04 -12.82 -0.67
CA SER A 80 -18.26 -14.27 -0.85
C SER A 80 -17.92 -15.09 0.41
N ASN A 81 -17.00 -14.61 1.25
CA ASN A 81 -16.68 -15.24 2.54
C ASN A 81 -17.57 -14.75 3.70
N GLY A 82 -18.65 -14.00 3.43
CA GLY A 82 -19.55 -13.46 4.46
C GLY A 82 -18.93 -12.37 5.35
N ARG A 83 -17.80 -11.77 4.94
CA ARG A 83 -17.05 -10.78 5.74
C ARG A 83 -17.56 -9.35 5.50
N TRP A 84 -18.86 -9.14 5.74
CA TRP A 84 -19.57 -7.90 5.44
C TRP A 84 -18.99 -6.65 6.12
N ALA A 85 -18.58 -6.78 7.39
CA ALA A 85 -18.01 -5.65 8.14
C ALA A 85 -16.69 -5.16 7.53
N GLU A 86 -15.87 -6.08 7.01
CA GLU A 86 -14.63 -5.75 6.33
C GLU A 86 -14.86 -5.20 4.93
N ALA A 87 -15.85 -5.73 4.21
CA ALA A 87 -16.26 -5.17 2.93
C ALA A 87 -16.72 -3.70 3.09
N LYS A 88 -17.57 -3.40 4.08
CA LYS A 88 -17.96 -2.02 4.44
C LYS A 88 -16.75 -1.15 4.79
N ALA A 89 -15.75 -1.72 5.47
CA ALA A 89 -14.51 -1.03 5.79
C ALA A 89 -13.70 -0.64 4.55
N VAL A 90 -13.68 -1.46 3.49
CA VAL A 90 -13.04 -1.12 2.20
C VAL A 90 -13.72 0.09 1.55
N ILE A 91 -15.05 0.09 1.46
CA ILE A 91 -15.81 1.21 0.88
C ILE A 91 -15.53 2.50 1.66
N ARG A 92 -15.61 2.43 3.00
CA ARG A 92 -15.30 3.56 3.89
C ARG A 92 -13.86 4.06 3.67
N ALA A 93 -12.90 3.16 3.49
CA ALA A 93 -11.50 3.50 3.25
C ALA A 93 -11.30 4.29 1.94
N TYR A 94 -11.95 3.87 0.85
CA TYR A 94 -11.91 4.59 -0.42
C TYR A 94 -12.50 6.00 -0.31
N ARG A 95 -13.69 6.11 0.26
CA ARG A 95 -14.37 7.40 0.46
C ARG A 95 -13.50 8.35 1.28
N ASP A 96 -12.98 7.89 2.42
CA ASP A 96 -12.20 8.73 3.31
C ASP A 96 -10.84 9.08 2.70
N ALA A 97 -10.19 8.16 1.97
CA ALA A 97 -8.97 8.47 1.22
C ALA A 97 -9.21 9.55 0.15
N LEU A 98 -10.34 9.50 -0.57
CA LEU A 98 -10.71 10.52 -1.56
C LEU A 98 -10.98 11.88 -0.92
N LYS A 99 -11.58 11.93 0.28
CA LYS A 99 -11.76 13.17 1.04
C LYS A 99 -10.42 13.72 1.55
N MET A 100 -9.58 12.86 2.13
CA MET A 100 -8.32 13.26 2.75
C MET A 100 -7.23 13.63 1.74
N ARG A 101 -7.29 13.16 0.49
CA ARG A 101 -6.25 13.43 -0.52
C ARG A 101 -6.00 14.93 -0.72
N GLY A 102 -7.03 15.77 -0.57
CA GLY A 102 -6.90 17.22 -0.73
C GLY A 102 -5.87 17.84 0.22
N HIS A 103 -5.79 17.35 1.45
CA HIS A 103 -4.82 17.81 2.45
C HIS A 103 -3.36 17.53 2.05
N TYR A 104 -3.14 16.53 1.20
CA TYR A 104 -1.81 16.12 0.76
C TYR A 104 -1.43 16.65 -0.61
N ARG A 105 -2.30 17.43 -1.28
CA ARG A 105 -2.08 17.91 -2.65
C ARG A 105 -0.76 18.67 -2.79
N GLN A 106 -0.41 19.51 -1.81
CA GLN A 106 0.81 20.33 -1.84
C GLN A 106 2.08 19.52 -1.53
N ARG A 107 1.97 18.36 -0.85
CA ARG A 107 3.12 17.52 -0.47
C ARG A 107 3.46 16.46 -1.52
N ARG A 108 2.64 16.40 -2.57
CA ARG A 108 2.76 15.45 -3.66
C ARG A 108 3.89 15.89 -4.61
N PRO A 109 4.70 14.96 -5.15
CA PRO A 109 5.66 15.29 -6.21
C PRO A 109 4.96 15.92 -7.42
N ALA A 110 5.67 16.84 -8.08
CA ALA A 110 5.24 17.45 -9.33
C ALA A 110 5.13 16.40 -10.46
N GLU A 111 4.53 16.76 -11.58
CA GLU A 111 4.43 15.87 -12.74
C GLU A 111 5.82 15.53 -13.32
N ASP A 112 6.73 16.50 -13.32
CA ASP A 112 8.08 16.38 -13.87
C ASP A 112 9.08 15.76 -12.89
N ASP A 113 8.68 15.54 -11.63
CA ASP A 113 9.54 14.90 -10.64
C ASP A 113 9.84 13.45 -11.03
N LEU A 114 11.08 13.02 -10.80
CA LEU A 114 11.48 11.63 -11.00
C LEU A 114 10.58 10.69 -10.19
N THR A 115 9.98 9.71 -10.89
CA THR A 115 9.15 8.71 -10.23
C THR A 115 10.04 7.72 -9.48
N VAL A 116 10.13 7.88 -8.16
CA VAL A 116 10.77 6.90 -7.29
C VAL A 116 9.84 5.72 -7.08
N LEU A 117 10.25 4.54 -7.54
CA LEU A 117 9.51 3.30 -7.37
C LEU A 117 10.18 2.39 -6.35
N PRO A 118 9.40 1.59 -5.59
CA PRO A 118 9.97 0.58 -4.71
C PRO A 118 10.78 -0.46 -5.52
N PRO A 119 11.72 -1.17 -4.87
CA PRO A 119 12.56 -2.17 -5.53
C PRO A 119 11.77 -3.25 -6.27
N TYR A 120 10.61 -3.66 -5.73
CA TYR A 120 9.74 -4.64 -6.36
C TYR A 120 8.73 -3.95 -7.29
N ARG A 121 8.72 -4.35 -8.56
CA ARG A 121 7.88 -3.77 -9.63
C ARG A 121 6.75 -4.68 -10.11
N GLY A 122 6.65 -5.90 -9.58
CA GLY A 122 5.61 -6.85 -9.94
C GLY A 122 4.26 -6.57 -9.27
N LEU A 123 3.24 -7.32 -9.68
CA LEU A 123 1.95 -7.35 -8.98
C LEU A 123 2.03 -8.41 -7.89
N LEU A 124 2.29 -7.97 -6.65
CA LEU A 124 2.47 -8.87 -5.51
C LEU A 124 1.34 -9.90 -5.35
N PRO A 125 0.04 -9.53 -5.47
CA PRO A 125 -1.04 -10.51 -5.37
C PRO A 125 -0.98 -11.59 -6.47
N LEU A 126 -0.61 -11.21 -7.69
CA LEU A 126 -0.49 -12.14 -8.81
C LEU A 126 0.68 -13.10 -8.59
N ASP A 127 1.84 -12.56 -8.25
CA ASP A 127 3.05 -13.35 -8.04
C ASP A 127 2.89 -14.32 -6.87
N TYR A 128 2.23 -13.90 -5.79
CA TYR A 128 2.02 -14.72 -4.62
C TYR A 128 0.93 -15.78 -4.82
N PHE A 129 -0.27 -15.37 -5.27
CA PHE A 129 -1.43 -16.28 -5.33
C PHE A 129 -1.50 -17.13 -6.59
N LEU A 130 -1.05 -16.62 -7.74
CA LEU A 130 -1.11 -17.36 -9.01
C LEU A 130 0.24 -17.97 -9.40
N ARG A 131 1.35 -17.23 -9.23
CA ARG A 131 2.69 -17.74 -9.60
C ARG A 131 3.39 -18.48 -8.46
N GLY A 132 2.77 -18.55 -7.28
CA GLY A 132 3.32 -19.29 -6.13
C GLY A 132 4.65 -18.75 -5.58
N ARG A 133 5.06 -17.53 -5.95
CA ARG A 133 6.32 -16.94 -5.49
C ARG A 133 6.21 -16.60 -4.02
N ARG A 134 7.09 -17.20 -3.20
CA ARG A 134 7.16 -16.97 -1.75
C ARG A 134 8.38 -16.18 -1.33
N THR A 135 9.42 -16.17 -2.16
CA THR A 135 10.64 -15.39 -1.97
C THR A 135 10.67 -14.25 -2.99
N PHE A 136 10.87 -13.04 -2.49
CA PHE A 136 11.01 -11.83 -3.29
C PHE A 136 12.42 -11.29 -3.09
N LEU A 137 13.41 -12.11 -3.46
CA LEU A 137 14.79 -11.69 -3.48
C LEU A 137 15.04 -10.85 -4.73
N ARG A 138 15.93 -9.88 -4.59
CA ARG A 138 16.41 -9.07 -5.69
C ARG A 138 17.33 -9.95 -6.53
N GLU A 139 16.98 -10.17 -7.80
CA GLU A 139 18.01 -10.35 -8.83
C GLU A 139 18.65 -8.99 -9.13
#